data_AF-A0A8C6GC08-F1
#
_entry.id   AF-A0A8C6GC08-F1
#
_cell.length_a   1.000
_cell.length_b   1.000
_cell.length_c   1.000
_cell.angle_alpha   90.00
_cell.angle_beta   90.00
_cell.angle_gamma   90.00
#
_symmetry.space_group_name_H-M   'P 1'
#
loop_
_entity.id
_entity.type
_entity.pdbx_description
1 polymer ?
#
loop_
_entity_poly.entity_id
_entity_poly.type
_entity_poly.pdbx_seq_one_letter_code
_entity_poly.pdbx_strand_id
1 'polypeptide(L)'
;MLGSLGDCLNPLEVHFIHSKEIFHSLTISFSRCWEFLLWMDPSNYGGIKGKVPSSIHCGQVKEQDSQAREETDEEEEDKEKDEEEEGMGESEVEDLLENNWNILQFLPQAASCQSYFLMIVSAYIVAVYQSMKEELRHSTPGSTPVKRKGASQFSQESEGATGSLPGMITFSQDYVANELTQSFFTITQKIQKKVTGSRNTTEPSEMFPVLPGSHLLLNNPALEFIKYVCKVLSLDTNITNQVNKLNRDLLRLVDVGEFSEEAQFRDPCHSYVLPEVICHSCNFCRDLDLCKDSSFSQDGAILPQWLCSNCQAPYDSSAIESALVEALQRKLMAFTLQDLVCLKCRGMKETHMPVYCSCAGDFALTIRTEVFMEQIRIFQNIAKYYSMSYLQETIEWLLQTSPVSNC
;
A
#
# COMPACT_ATOMS: atom_id res chain seq x y z
N MET A 1 6.20 -8.69 -7.48
CA MET A 1 7.67 -8.55 -7.53
C MET A 1 8.15 -8.73 -6.11
N LEU A 2 8.54 -9.94 -5.73
CA LEU A 2 9.42 -10.13 -4.57
C LEU A 2 10.76 -9.51 -4.97
N GLY A 3 10.97 -8.26 -4.56
CA GLY A 3 12.26 -7.61 -4.73
C GLY A 3 13.32 -8.42 -3.98
N SER A 4 14.46 -8.61 -4.62
CA SER A 4 15.68 -9.18 -4.06
C SER A 4 15.84 -8.84 -2.58
N LEU A 5 15.87 -9.86 -1.74
CA LEU A 5 16.22 -9.78 -0.32
C LEU A 5 17.76 -9.65 -0.13
N GLY A 6 18.48 -9.21 -1.16
CA GLY A 6 19.94 -9.07 -1.17
C GLY A 6 20.47 -7.72 -1.67
N ASP A 7 19.62 -6.80 -2.16
CA ASP A 7 20.05 -5.48 -2.63
C ASP A 7 19.32 -4.35 -1.89
N CYS A 8 19.29 -4.42 -0.55
CA CYS A 8 19.15 -3.19 0.22
C CYS A 8 20.42 -2.38 -0.04
N LEU A 9 20.29 -1.16 -0.59
CA LEU A 9 21.42 -0.25 -0.79
C LEU A 9 22.29 -0.24 0.47
N ASN A 10 23.46 -0.88 0.40
CA ASN A 10 24.37 -0.88 1.53
C ASN A 10 24.77 0.58 1.79
N PRO A 11 25.07 0.98 3.03
CA PRO A 11 25.53 2.35 3.31
C PRO A 11 26.75 2.73 2.46
N LEU A 12 27.57 1.75 2.10
CA LEU A 12 28.69 1.85 1.16
C LEU A 12 28.26 2.21 -0.27
N GLU A 13 27.11 1.73 -0.74
CA GLU A 13 26.57 2.02 -2.06
C GLU A 13 25.99 3.44 -2.13
N VAL A 14 25.41 3.95 -1.05
CA VAL A 14 24.96 5.36 -0.97
C VAL A 14 26.17 6.30 -1.05
N HIS A 15 27.25 6.01 -0.33
CA HIS A 15 28.51 6.76 -0.44
C HIS A 15 29.13 6.67 -1.85
N PHE A 16 29.03 5.51 -2.50
CA PHE A 16 29.48 5.33 -3.88
C PHE A 16 28.60 6.04 -4.91
N ILE A 17 27.30 6.22 -4.62
CA ILE A 17 26.41 7.03 -5.46
C ILE A 17 26.80 8.51 -5.33
N HIS A 18 27.03 9.01 -4.11
CA HIS A 18 27.47 10.39 -3.88
C HIS A 18 28.84 10.74 -4.50
N SER A 19 29.71 9.74 -4.69
CA SER A 19 31.04 9.96 -5.30
C SER A 19 31.00 10.15 -6.83
N LYS A 20 29.87 9.86 -7.49
CA LYS A 20 29.70 10.10 -8.92
C LYS A 20 29.26 11.55 -9.17
N GLU A 21 29.85 12.21 -10.16
CA GLU A 21 29.64 13.63 -10.48
C GLU A 21 28.17 14.04 -10.64
N ILE A 22 27.31 13.14 -11.15
CA ILE A 22 25.88 13.40 -11.35
C ILE A 22 25.05 13.47 -10.05
N PHE A 23 25.57 12.99 -8.91
CA PHE A 23 24.85 12.98 -7.62
C PHE A 23 25.45 13.96 -6.60
N HIS A 24 26.40 14.82 -7.01
CA HIS A 24 27.05 15.78 -6.11
C HIS A 24 26.10 16.82 -5.52
N SER A 25 24.96 17.06 -6.18
CA SER A 25 23.93 18.02 -5.75
C SER A 25 22.69 17.36 -5.15
N LEU A 26 22.71 16.04 -4.96
CA LEU A 26 21.60 15.28 -4.39
C LEU A 26 21.99 14.82 -2.99
N THR A 27 21.05 14.97 -2.05
CA THR A 27 21.17 14.42 -0.68
C THR A 27 20.27 13.20 -0.60
N ILE A 28 20.84 12.02 -0.33
CA ILE A 28 20.10 10.78 -0.12
C ILE A 28 20.14 10.48 1.37
N SER A 29 18.98 10.34 2.00
CA SER A 29 18.86 9.93 3.40
C SER A 29 18.14 8.60 3.51
N PHE A 30 18.60 7.77 4.43
CA PHE A 30 17.96 6.51 4.75
C PHE A 30 16.77 6.76 5.66
N SER A 31 15.59 6.23 5.31
CA SER A 31 14.38 6.41 6.12
C SER A 31 13.93 5.13 6.80
N ARG A 32 13.90 4.00 6.08
CA ARG A 32 13.37 2.72 6.57
C ARG A 32 14.11 1.54 5.96
N CYS A 33 14.36 0.53 6.78
CA CYS A 33 14.88 -0.77 6.38
C CYS A 33 13.80 -1.83 6.56
N TRP A 34 13.67 -2.75 5.62
CA TRP A 34 12.75 -3.89 5.72
C TRP A 34 13.55 -5.17 5.54
N GLU A 35 13.41 -6.11 6.48
CA GLU A 35 13.97 -7.46 6.32
C GLU A 35 12.98 -8.38 5.59
N PHE A 36 11.68 -8.14 5.73
CA PHE A 36 10.65 -8.84 4.97
C PHE A 36 9.49 -7.89 4.70
N LEU A 37 8.96 -7.88 3.48
CA LEU A 37 7.95 -6.91 3.07
C LEU A 37 6.97 -7.51 2.05
N LEU A 38 5.69 -7.50 2.41
CA LEU A 38 4.59 -7.59 1.45
C LEU A 38 4.24 -6.17 1.02
N TRP A 39 4.45 -5.88 -0.26
CA TRP A 39 4.25 -4.56 -0.83
C TRP A 39 3.21 -4.59 -1.96
N MET A 40 2.14 -3.80 -1.82
CA MET A 40 1.13 -3.61 -2.86
C MET A 40 1.25 -2.22 -3.49
N ASP A 41 1.29 -1.18 -2.66
CA ASP A 41 1.45 0.22 -3.07
C ASP A 41 1.94 1.07 -1.87
N PRO A 42 2.21 2.38 -2.03
CA PRO A 42 2.72 3.23 -0.94
C PRO A 42 1.85 3.30 0.32
N SER A 43 0.56 2.98 0.23
CA SER A 43 -0.40 3.02 1.33
C SER A 43 -0.89 1.64 1.76
N ASN A 44 -0.41 0.57 1.12
CA ASN A 44 -0.77 -0.81 1.36
C ASN A 44 0.49 -1.69 1.40
N TYR A 45 1.06 -1.86 2.58
CA TYR A 45 2.22 -2.70 2.82
C TYR A 45 2.23 -3.27 4.25
N GLY A 46 2.93 -4.38 4.45
CA GLY A 46 3.16 -4.95 5.77
C GLY A 46 4.41 -5.79 5.79
N GLY A 47 5.17 -5.73 6.88
CA GLY A 47 6.47 -6.37 6.92
C GLY A 47 7.19 -6.24 8.26
N ILE A 48 8.39 -6.82 8.33
CA ILE A 48 9.26 -6.74 9.50
C ILE A 48 10.35 -5.71 9.23
N LYS A 49 10.46 -4.72 10.12
CA LYS A 49 11.50 -3.69 10.05
C LYS A 49 12.88 -4.29 10.30
N GLY A 50 13.84 -3.87 9.50
CA GLY A 50 15.24 -4.16 9.75
C GLY A 50 15.88 -3.19 10.72
N LYS A 51 16.91 -3.65 11.43
CA LYS A 51 17.76 -2.79 12.26
C LYS A 51 18.62 -1.92 11.33
N VAL A 52 18.63 -0.61 11.56
CA VAL A 52 19.52 0.33 10.85
C VAL A 52 20.79 0.50 11.68
N PRO A 53 22.00 0.34 11.11
CA PRO A 53 23.23 0.59 11.83
C PRO A 53 23.26 1.99 12.44
N SER A 54 23.68 2.10 13.70
CA SER A 54 23.76 3.36 14.45
C SER A 54 24.74 4.38 13.85
N SER A 55 25.58 3.97 12.89
CA SER A 55 26.46 4.84 12.09
C SER A 55 25.72 5.70 11.05
N ILE A 56 24.42 5.48 10.81
CA ILE A 56 23.62 6.19 9.79
C ILE A 56 22.72 7.28 10.43
N HIS A 57 23.18 7.91 11.51
CA HIS A 57 22.49 9.09 12.07
C HIS A 57 22.97 10.38 11.37
N CYS A 58 22.65 10.52 10.09
CA CYS A 58 22.95 11.75 9.35
C CYS A 58 21.85 12.79 9.64
N GLY A 59 22.11 13.74 10.55
CA GLY A 59 21.22 14.90 10.69
C GLY A 59 21.21 15.69 12.01
N GLN A 60 21.90 15.25 13.08
CA GLN A 60 22.11 16.09 14.26
C GLN A 60 23.60 16.30 14.48
N VAL A 61 24.10 17.44 14.00
CA VAL A 61 25.35 18.01 14.52
C VAL A 61 25.09 18.33 15.99
N LYS A 62 25.50 17.43 16.89
CA LYS A 62 25.76 17.84 18.28
C LYS A 62 27.02 18.68 18.23
N GLU A 63 26.87 20.00 18.21
CA GLU A 63 27.93 20.89 18.64
C GLU A 63 28.27 20.52 20.09
N GLN A 64 29.34 19.76 20.28
CA GLN A 64 30.00 19.67 21.57
C GLN A 64 31.32 20.42 21.47
N ASP A 65 31.32 21.46 22.28
CA ASP A 65 32.36 22.43 22.55
C ASP A 65 33.73 21.76 22.69
N SER A 66 34.66 22.26 21.90
CA SER A 66 36.07 21.94 21.94
C SER A 66 36.69 22.43 23.25
N GLN A 67 37.21 21.52 24.09
CA GLN A 67 38.41 21.81 24.88
C GLN A 67 39.10 20.57 25.50
N ALA A 68 40.43 20.64 25.43
CA ALA A 68 41.47 19.89 26.14
C ALA A 68 41.95 18.54 25.55
N ARG A 69 43.14 18.65 24.93
CA ARG A 69 44.15 17.62 24.65
C ARG A 69 44.54 16.86 25.92
N GLU A 70 44.89 15.59 25.77
CA GLU A 70 46.24 15.08 26.06
C GLU A 70 46.45 13.70 25.41
N GLU A 71 47.64 13.53 24.82
CA GLU A 71 48.14 12.32 24.16
C GLU A 71 48.58 11.28 25.20
N THR A 72 48.29 10.00 24.96
CA THR A 72 49.22 8.89 25.23
C THR A 72 48.80 7.66 24.42
N ASP A 73 49.75 7.13 23.66
CA ASP A 73 49.74 5.82 23.01
C ASP A 73 49.38 4.70 24.00
N GLU A 74 48.61 3.69 23.54
CA GLU A 74 48.83 2.25 23.83
C GLU A 74 47.73 1.38 23.19
N GLU A 75 48.15 0.53 22.24
CA GLU A 75 47.61 -0.80 21.89
C GLU A 75 46.12 -0.91 21.44
N GLU A 76 45.87 -0.82 20.12
CA GLU A 76 44.66 -1.39 19.52
C GLU A 76 44.77 -2.92 19.48
N GLU A 77 44.28 -3.58 20.52
CA GLU A 77 43.83 -4.97 20.42
C GLU A 77 42.58 -5.01 19.54
N ASP A 78 42.69 -5.72 18.40
CA ASP A 78 41.57 -6.19 17.58
C ASP A 78 40.53 -6.91 18.47
N LYS A 79 39.53 -6.18 18.95
CA LYS A 79 38.29 -6.76 19.44
C LYS A 79 37.35 -6.88 18.24
N GLU A 80 37.48 -7.99 17.54
CA GLU A 80 36.35 -8.59 16.81
C GLU A 80 35.18 -8.66 17.81
N LYS A 81 34.27 -7.68 17.74
CA LYS A 81 32.94 -7.85 18.30
C LYS A 81 32.24 -8.81 17.38
N ASP A 82 32.38 -10.10 17.68
CA ASP A 82 31.36 -11.07 17.37
C ASP A 82 30.06 -10.55 18.00
N GLU A 83 29.28 -9.81 17.20
CA GLU A 83 27.85 -9.64 17.49
C GLU A 83 27.25 -11.02 17.31
N GLU A 84 27.25 -11.81 18.40
CA GLU A 84 26.42 -12.99 18.52
C GLU A 84 24.99 -12.57 18.17
N GLU A 85 24.54 -12.91 16.96
CA GLU A 85 23.12 -12.89 16.59
C GLU A 85 22.38 -13.93 17.42
N GLU A 86 22.28 -13.70 18.73
CA GLU A 86 21.37 -14.44 19.59
C GLU A 86 19.96 -14.28 19.04
N GLY A 87 19.24 -15.39 19.00
CA GLY A 87 18.00 -15.46 18.26
C GLY A 87 16.96 -14.51 18.82
N MET A 88 16.56 -13.50 18.04
CA MET A 88 15.41 -12.65 18.38
C MET A 88 14.22 -13.54 18.74
N GLY A 89 13.74 -13.43 19.98
CA GLY A 89 12.59 -14.18 20.45
C GLY A 89 11.32 -13.79 19.70
N GLU A 90 10.30 -14.65 19.71
CA GLU A 90 9.01 -14.40 19.03
C GLU A 90 8.41 -13.03 19.39
N SER A 91 8.56 -12.61 20.65
CA SER A 91 8.10 -11.30 21.15
C SER A 91 8.83 -10.10 20.53
N GLU A 92 10.10 -10.23 20.15
CA GLU A 92 10.86 -9.11 19.55
C GLU A 92 10.52 -8.92 18.07
N VAL A 93 10.10 -9.99 17.39
CA VAL A 93 9.66 -9.94 15.99
C VAL A 93 8.31 -9.23 15.87
N GLU A 94 7.41 -9.45 16.83
CA GLU A 94 6.12 -8.76 16.89
C GLU A 94 6.28 -7.24 17.06
N ASP A 95 7.26 -6.79 17.83
CA ASP A 95 7.55 -5.36 18.03
C ASP A 95 8.09 -4.67 16.75
N LEU A 96 8.71 -5.43 15.84
CA LEU A 96 9.24 -4.94 14.57
C LEU A 96 8.22 -4.99 13.42
N LEU A 97 7.06 -5.62 13.64
CA LEU A 97 6.01 -5.76 12.65
C LEU A 97 5.30 -4.42 12.40
N GLU A 98 5.36 -3.93 11.17
CA GLU A 98 4.55 -2.79 10.72
C GLU A 98 3.49 -3.25 9.73
N ASN A 99 2.25 -2.80 9.95
CA ASN A 99 1.11 -3.03 9.08
C ASN A 99 0.51 -1.68 8.70
N ASN A 100 0.64 -1.30 7.42
CA ASN A 100 0.02 -0.11 6.86
C ASN A 100 -0.88 -0.51 5.69
N TRP A 101 -2.15 -0.79 5.98
CA TRP A 101 -3.11 -1.25 4.99
C TRP A 101 -4.26 -0.25 4.85
N ASN A 102 -4.24 0.60 3.84
CA ASN A 102 -5.37 1.49 3.53
C ASN A 102 -6.66 0.69 3.23
N ILE A 103 -6.57 -0.42 2.49
CA ILE A 103 -7.72 -1.28 2.17
C ILE A 103 -8.43 -1.84 3.43
N LEU A 104 -7.69 -1.99 4.54
CA LEU A 104 -8.25 -2.43 5.83
C LEU A 104 -9.33 -1.48 6.34
N GLN A 105 -9.11 -0.17 6.14
CA GLN A 105 -9.99 0.87 6.68
C GLN A 105 -11.38 0.83 6.04
N PHE A 106 -11.50 0.23 4.85
CA PHE A 106 -12.78 0.04 4.15
C PHE A 106 -13.55 -1.19 4.65
N LEU A 107 -12.97 -2.04 5.50
CA LEU A 107 -13.72 -3.12 6.15
C LEU A 107 -14.53 -2.59 7.35
N PRO A 108 -15.70 -3.17 7.64
CA PRO A 108 -16.48 -2.81 8.81
C PRO A 108 -15.72 -3.03 10.12
N GLN A 109 -15.83 -2.10 11.06
CA GLN A 109 -15.38 -2.33 12.44
C GLN A 109 -16.27 -3.38 13.14
N ALA A 110 -17.52 -3.50 12.70
CA ALA A 110 -18.46 -4.50 13.18
C ALA A 110 -17.91 -5.92 12.98
N ALA A 111 -18.24 -6.80 13.93
CA ALA A 111 -17.74 -8.18 13.99
C ALA A 111 -16.22 -8.34 13.94
N SER A 112 -15.47 -7.28 14.24
CA SER A 112 -14.00 -7.30 14.31
C SER A 112 -13.32 -7.64 12.97
N CYS A 113 -13.94 -7.29 11.83
CA CYS A 113 -13.37 -7.63 10.51
C CYS A 113 -11.96 -7.05 10.34
N GLN A 114 -11.73 -5.80 10.79
CA GLN A 114 -10.42 -5.19 10.71
C GLN A 114 -9.36 -5.91 11.57
N SER A 115 -9.69 -6.25 12.82
CA SER A 115 -8.79 -7.01 13.69
C SER A 115 -8.48 -8.39 13.13
N TYR A 116 -9.48 -9.06 12.57
CA TYR A 116 -9.28 -10.36 11.93
C TYR A 116 -8.41 -10.29 10.67
N PHE A 117 -8.51 -9.20 9.91
CA PHE A 117 -7.66 -9.01 8.73
C PHE A 117 -6.20 -8.92 9.17
N LEU A 118 -5.92 -8.05 10.14
CA LEU A 118 -4.57 -7.89 10.69
C LEU A 118 -4.07 -9.20 11.27
N MET A 119 -4.90 -9.94 12.01
CA MET A 119 -4.50 -11.23 12.59
C MET A 119 -4.04 -12.24 11.53
N ILE A 120 -4.75 -12.39 10.42
CA ILE A 120 -4.37 -13.34 9.36
C ILE A 120 -3.10 -12.87 8.63
N VAL A 121 -3.06 -11.58 8.24
CA VAL A 121 -1.93 -11.03 7.47
C VAL A 121 -0.66 -11.01 8.31
N SER A 122 -0.74 -10.55 9.57
CA SER A 122 0.39 -10.57 10.51
C SER A 122 0.88 -11.98 10.80
N ALA A 123 -0.01 -12.95 11.03
CA ALA A 123 0.37 -14.33 11.27
C ALA A 123 1.16 -14.91 10.08
N TYR A 124 0.73 -14.62 8.85
CA TYR A 124 1.47 -15.01 7.66
C TYR A 124 2.85 -14.36 7.58
N ILE A 125 2.93 -13.03 7.75
CA ILE A 125 4.19 -12.28 7.70
C ILE A 125 5.20 -12.83 8.71
N VAL A 126 4.77 -12.99 9.97
CA VAL A 126 5.63 -13.46 11.06
C VAL A 126 6.09 -14.89 10.81
N ALA A 127 5.18 -15.80 10.44
CA ALA A 127 5.53 -17.21 10.20
C ALA A 127 6.53 -17.38 9.05
N VAL A 128 6.31 -16.71 7.91
CA VAL A 128 7.22 -16.80 6.76
C VAL A 128 8.57 -16.18 7.09
N TYR A 129 8.59 -15.03 7.76
CA TYR A 129 9.83 -14.40 8.18
C TYR A 129 10.64 -15.25 9.17
N GLN A 130 9.98 -15.90 10.14
CA GLN A 130 10.66 -16.81 11.05
C GLN A 130 11.28 -18.00 10.32
N SER A 131 10.53 -18.62 9.40
CA SER A 131 11.06 -19.70 8.54
C SER A 131 12.23 -19.24 7.69
N MET A 132 12.16 -18.03 7.12
CA MET A 132 13.25 -17.42 6.37
C MET A 132 14.52 -17.27 7.23
N LYS A 133 14.37 -16.79 8.48
CA LYS A 133 15.50 -16.62 9.40
C LYS A 133 16.11 -17.95 9.83
N GLU A 134 15.30 -18.96 10.07
CA GLU A 134 15.77 -20.29 10.44
C GLU A 134 16.58 -20.93 9.29
N GLU A 135 16.09 -20.82 8.05
CA GLU A 135 16.78 -21.37 6.89
C GLU A 135 18.10 -20.64 6.57
N LEU A 136 18.14 -19.33 6.80
CA LEU A 136 19.36 -18.55 6.68
C LEU A 136 20.42 -19.00 7.69
N ARG A 137 20.03 -19.25 8.96
CA ARG A 137 20.92 -19.81 9.99
C ARG A 137 21.44 -21.20 9.64
N HIS A 138 20.63 -22.01 8.97
CA HIS A 138 21.06 -23.33 8.49
C HIS A 138 22.01 -23.28 7.30
N SER A 139 22.00 -22.18 6.54
CA SER A 139 22.81 -21.99 5.34
C SER A 139 24.19 -21.37 5.62
N THR A 140 24.45 -20.89 6.85
CA THR A 140 25.75 -20.32 7.24
C THR A 140 26.85 -21.41 7.24
N PRO A 141 27.98 -21.21 6.54
CA PRO A 141 29.06 -22.21 6.49
C PRO A 141 29.66 -22.46 7.89
N GLY A 142 29.48 -23.68 8.42
CA GLY A 142 30.05 -24.08 9.72
C GLY A 142 29.24 -25.13 10.49
N SER A 143 27.95 -25.25 10.18
CA SER A 143 26.99 -26.06 10.95
C SER A 143 26.75 -27.48 10.41
N THR A 144 27.35 -27.87 9.29
CA THR A 144 27.25 -29.25 8.76
C THR A 144 28.28 -30.16 9.44
N PRO A 145 27.88 -31.23 10.13
CA PRO A 145 28.85 -32.19 10.66
C PRO A 145 29.60 -32.84 9.50
N VAL A 146 30.93 -32.76 9.53
CA VAL A 146 31.83 -33.31 8.51
C VAL A 146 31.60 -34.81 8.39
N LYS A 147 30.75 -35.22 7.44
CA LYS A 147 30.73 -36.60 6.96
C LYS A 147 31.91 -36.78 6.02
N ARG A 148 33.00 -37.31 6.57
CA ARG A 148 34.10 -37.88 5.79
C ARG A 148 33.53 -39.01 4.92
N LYS A 149 33.40 -38.82 3.60
CA LYS A 149 33.41 -39.95 2.65
C LYS A 149 33.69 -39.54 1.20
N GLY A 150 34.75 -40.15 0.67
CA GLY A 150 34.79 -40.86 -0.62
C GLY A 150 34.49 -40.08 -1.90
N ALA A 151 35.52 -39.89 -2.72
CA ALA A 151 35.43 -39.32 -4.05
C ALA A 151 34.41 -40.04 -4.96
N SER A 152 33.40 -39.32 -5.42
CA SER A 152 32.75 -39.58 -6.71
C SER A 152 31.96 -38.37 -7.20
N GLN A 153 32.41 -37.84 -8.33
CA GLN A 153 31.72 -37.12 -9.41
C GLN A 153 30.75 -35.98 -9.06
N PHE A 154 31.25 -34.78 -9.35
CA PHE A 154 30.57 -33.50 -9.46
C PHE A 154 29.51 -33.55 -10.57
N SER A 155 28.24 -33.35 -10.22
CA SER A 155 27.20 -32.92 -11.16
C SER A 155 26.85 -31.47 -10.83
N GLN A 156 27.21 -30.57 -11.73
CA GLN A 156 26.79 -29.17 -11.74
C GLN A 156 25.26 -29.12 -11.82
N GLU A 157 24.61 -28.66 -10.75
CA GLU A 157 23.26 -28.11 -10.86
C GLU A 157 23.37 -26.61 -11.15
N SER A 158 22.55 -26.20 -12.11
CA SER A 158 22.51 -24.89 -12.73
C SER A 158 22.06 -23.80 -11.75
N GLU A 159 22.91 -22.78 -11.60
CA GLU A 159 22.52 -21.43 -11.15
C GLU A 159 21.43 -20.90 -12.09
N GLY A 160 20.20 -20.73 -11.59
CA GLY A 160 19.15 -20.14 -12.39
C GLY A 160 17.74 -20.31 -11.84
N ALA A 161 17.44 -19.74 -10.67
CA ALA A 161 16.11 -19.22 -10.33
C ALA A 161 16.16 -18.47 -8.99
N THR A 162 16.07 -17.13 -9.06
CA THR A 162 15.45 -16.24 -8.05
C THR A 162 15.54 -16.65 -6.58
N GLY A 163 16.53 -16.11 -5.86
CA GLY A 163 16.52 -15.56 -4.48
C GLY A 163 15.62 -16.09 -3.35
N SER A 164 15.00 -17.26 -3.47
CA SER A 164 14.14 -17.84 -2.42
C SER A 164 14.62 -19.27 -2.15
N LEU A 165 14.97 -19.52 -0.89
CA LEU A 165 15.45 -20.82 -0.46
C LEU A 165 14.30 -21.86 -0.57
N PRO A 166 14.54 -23.05 -1.13
CA PRO A 166 13.49 -24.04 -1.37
C PRO A 166 12.69 -24.45 -0.12
N GLY A 167 13.31 -24.46 1.07
CA GLY A 167 12.65 -24.82 2.33
C GLY A 167 11.56 -23.82 2.73
N MET A 168 11.86 -22.52 2.67
CA MET A 168 10.92 -21.43 2.95
C MET A 168 9.70 -21.47 2.01
N ILE A 169 9.93 -21.79 0.74
CA ILE A 169 8.82 -21.95 -0.24
C ILE A 169 7.91 -23.11 0.19
N THR A 170 8.48 -24.27 0.55
CA THR A 170 7.66 -25.41 1.00
C THR A 170 6.92 -25.11 2.31
N PHE A 171 7.58 -24.45 3.26
CA PHE A 171 6.98 -24.03 4.52
C PHE A 171 5.79 -23.08 4.31
N SER A 172 5.98 -22.01 3.53
CA SER A 172 4.91 -21.03 3.26
C SER A 172 3.70 -21.68 2.59
N GLN A 173 3.93 -22.60 1.64
CA GLN A 173 2.87 -23.36 0.98
C GLN A 173 2.10 -24.25 1.95
N ASP A 174 2.79 -25.00 2.81
CA ASP A 174 2.18 -25.89 3.79
C ASP A 174 1.45 -25.13 4.89
N TYR A 175 2.02 -24.02 5.37
CA TYR A 175 1.40 -23.15 6.36
C TYR A 175 0.07 -22.58 5.86
N VAL A 176 0.06 -22.07 4.62
CA VAL A 176 -1.17 -21.54 4.00
C VAL A 176 -2.20 -22.65 3.80
N ALA A 177 -1.78 -23.81 3.27
CA ALA A 177 -2.68 -24.91 2.94
C ALA A 177 -3.35 -25.53 4.18
N ASN A 178 -2.69 -25.50 5.33
CA ASN A 178 -3.13 -26.20 6.53
C ASN A 178 -3.62 -25.24 7.63
N GLU A 179 -2.72 -24.48 8.24
CA GLU A 179 -3.03 -23.70 9.44
C GLU A 179 -3.80 -22.41 9.11
N LEU A 180 -3.28 -21.63 8.15
CA LEU A 180 -3.89 -20.36 7.78
C LEU A 180 -5.28 -20.58 7.18
N THR A 181 -5.43 -21.60 6.35
CA THR A 181 -6.72 -22.01 5.76
C THR A 181 -7.75 -22.27 6.86
N GLN A 182 -7.44 -23.10 7.86
CA GLN A 182 -8.39 -23.41 8.95
C GLN A 182 -8.77 -22.16 9.76
N SER A 183 -7.78 -21.31 10.08
CA SER A 183 -8.01 -20.04 10.77
C SER A 183 -8.94 -19.14 9.98
N PHE A 184 -8.67 -18.94 8.69
CA PHE A 184 -9.45 -18.09 7.79
C PHE A 184 -10.88 -18.59 7.63
N PHE A 185 -11.10 -19.90 7.41
CA PHE A 185 -12.45 -20.48 7.38
C PHE A 185 -13.23 -20.19 8.66
N THR A 186 -12.61 -20.41 9.82
CA THR A 186 -13.24 -20.18 11.13
C THR A 186 -13.64 -18.72 11.32
N ILE A 187 -12.76 -17.79 10.93
CA ILE A 187 -13.00 -16.35 11.02
C ILE A 187 -14.12 -15.92 10.07
N THR A 188 -14.07 -16.34 8.81
CA THR A 188 -15.09 -16.03 7.81
C THR A 188 -16.47 -16.52 8.27
N GLN A 189 -16.56 -17.73 8.85
CA GLN A 189 -17.80 -18.22 9.46
C GLN A 189 -18.26 -17.37 10.66
N LYS A 190 -17.33 -16.89 11.50
CA LYS A 190 -17.66 -15.99 12.62
C LYS A 190 -18.21 -14.65 12.10
N ILE A 191 -17.62 -14.09 11.05
CA ILE A 191 -18.10 -12.85 10.41
C ILE A 191 -19.50 -13.09 9.84
N GLN A 192 -19.70 -14.14 9.05
CA GLN A 192 -21.00 -14.48 8.43
C GLN A 192 -22.11 -14.70 9.47
N LYS A 193 -21.80 -15.30 10.63
CA LYS A 193 -22.76 -15.50 11.73
C LYS A 193 -23.13 -14.20 12.43
N LYS A 194 -22.16 -13.30 12.65
CA LYS A 194 -22.39 -12.02 13.35
C LYS A 194 -23.00 -10.97 12.43
N VAL A 195 -22.72 -11.07 11.14
CA VAL A 195 -23.07 -10.09 10.12
C VAL A 195 -23.60 -10.86 8.92
N THR A 196 -24.89 -11.19 8.97
CA THR A 196 -25.57 -11.62 7.76
C THR A 196 -25.81 -10.37 6.92
N GLY A 197 -24.95 -10.15 5.92
CA GLY A 197 -25.18 -9.09 4.94
C GLY A 197 -26.60 -9.24 4.37
N SER A 198 -27.30 -8.13 4.19
CA SER A 198 -28.57 -8.12 3.47
C SER A 198 -28.28 -8.56 2.03
N ARG A 199 -28.49 -9.85 1.73
CA ARG A 199 -28.05 -10.49 0.48
C ARG A 199 -28.67 -9.87 -0.79
N ASN A 200 -29.66 -8.99 -0.66
CA ASN A 200 -30.50 -8.50 -1.76
C ASN A 200 -30.87 -7.00 -1.64
N THR A 201 -29.94 -6.11 -1.30
CA THR A 201 -30.20 -4.67 -1.37
C THR A 201 -29.26 -4.00 -2.37
N THR A 202 -29.83 -3.24 -3.30
CA THR A 202 -29.13 -2.27 -4.17
C THR A 202 -28.59 -1.07 -3.39
N GLU A 203 -28.91 -0.99 -2.11
CA GLU A 203 -28.45 0.06 -1.20
C GLU A 203 -27.11 -0.32 -0.55
N PRO A 204 -26.18 0.66 -0.38
CA PRO A 204 -24.95 0.47 0.39
C PRO A 204 -25.28 0.01 1.81
N SER A 205 -24.54 -0.98 2.31
CA SER A 205 -24.71 -1.40 3.71
C SER A 205 -24.13 -0.31 4.64
N GLU A 206 -24.95 0.18 5.57
CA GLU A 206 -24.54 1.16 6.61
C GLU A 206 -23.39 0.66 7.49
N MET A 207 -23.06 -0.64 7.41
CA MET A 207 -21.98 -1.25 8.16
C MET A 207 -20.59 -0.89 7.63
N PHE A 208 -20.49 -0.53 6.34
CA PHE A 208 -19.22 -0.15 5.74
C PHE A 208 -18.94 1.33 5.97
N PRO A 209 -17.70 1.70 6.35
CA PRO A 209 -17.34 3.10 6.49
C PRO A 209 -17.31 3.79 5.13
N VAL A 210 -17.83 5.02 5.07
CA VAL A 210 -17.74 5.89 3.89
C VAL A 210 -16.52 6.79 4.07
N LEU A 211 -15.40 6.36 3.50
CA LEU A 211 -14.13 7.10 3.44
C LEU A 211 -14.04 7.96 2.17
N PRO A 212 -13.14 8.96 2.10
CA PRO A 212 -13.01 9.87 0.95
C PRO A 212 -12.90 9.17 -0.42
N GLY A 213 -12.13 8.08 -0.47
CA GLY A 213 -11.93 7.30 -1.70
C GLY A 213 -13.05 6.29 -2.02
N SER A 214 -14.13 6.22 -1.23
CA SER A 214 -15.16 5.19 -1.38
C SER A 214 -15.94 5.35 -2.68
N HIS A 215 -15.93 4.31 -3.51
CA HIS A 215 -16.64 4.31 -4.79
C HIS A 215 -17.36 2.98 -5.09
N LEU A 216 -17.05 1.92 -4.33
CA LEU A 216 -17.70 0.62 -4.46
C LEU A 216 -18.97 0.55 -3.60
N LEU A 217 -19.97 -0.18 -4.09
CA LEU A 217 -21.17 -0.52 -3.34
C LEU A 217 -20.92 -1.83 -2.59
N LEU A 218 -20.43 -1.72 -1.35
CA LEU A 218 -20.11 -2.88 -0.52
C LEU A 218 -21.33 -3.30 0.32
N ASN A 219 -21.72 -4.58 0.23
CA ASN A 219 -22.91 -5.12 0.90
C ASN A 219 -22.65 -6.40 1.72
N ASN A 220 -21.57 -7.14 1.44
CA ASN A 220 -21.26 -8.40 2.08
C ASN A 220 -19.89 -8.36 2.79
N PRO A 221 -19.87 -8.13 4.12
CA PRO A 221 -18.63 -8.03 4.89
C PRO A 221 -17.74 -9.28 4.83
N ALA A 222 -18.34 -10.47 4.77
CA ALA A 222 -17.57 -11.71 4.67
C ALA A 222 -16.89 -11.84 3.30
N LEU A 223 -17.58 -11.46 2.22
CA LEU A 223 -17.01 -11.46 0.86
C LEU A 223 -15.85 -10.47 0.73
N GLU A 224 -16.03 -9.24 1.18
CA GLU A 224 -14.98 -8.22 1.08
C GLU A 224 -13.78 -8.55 1.99
N PHE A 225 -14.04 -9.11 3.17
CA PHE A 225 -12.99 -9.67 4.01
C PHE A 225 -12.17 -10.74 3.29
N ILE A 226 -12.83 -11.70 2.62
CA ILE A 226 -12.15 -12.73 1.82
C ILE A 226 -11.29 -12.08 0.74
N LYS A 227 -11.88 -11.18 -0.05
CA LYS A 227 -11.23 -10.51 -1.18
C LYS A 227 -9.98 -9.75 -0.74
N TYR A 228 -10.03 -9.02 0.37
CA TYR A 228 -8.92 -8.17 0.78
C TYR A 228 -7.76 -9.01 1.33
N VAL A 229 -8.05 -9.99 2.19
CA VAL A 229 -7.00 -10.89 2.72
C VAL A 229 -6.38 -11.72 1.61
N CYS A 230 -7.18 -12.33 0.73
CA CYS A 230 -6.65 -13.10 -0.42
C CYS A 230 -5.84 -12.21 -1.37
N LYS A 231 -6.22 -10.95 -1.56
CA LYS A 231 -5.44 -10.01 -2.37
C LYS A 231 -4.07 -9.74 -1.76
N VAL A 232 -3.97 -9.53 -0.45
CA VAL A 232 -2.69 -9.36 0.24
C VAL A 232 -1.84 -10.61 0.18
N LEU A 233 -2.41 -11.80 0.45
CA LEU A 233 -1.67 -13.05 0.37
C LEU A 233 -1.17 -13.33 -1.06
N SER A 234 -1.92 -12.92 -2.08
CA SER A 234 -1.51 -13.07 -3.49
C SER A 234 -0.29 -12.23 -3.90
N LEU A 235 0.20 -11.32 -3.03
CA LEU A 235 1.43 -10.58 -3.27
C LEU A 235 2.66 -11.51 -3.23
N ASP A 236 2.57 -12.60 -2.48
CA ASP A 236 3.60 -13.65 -2.48
C ASP A 236 3.33 -14.66 -3.59
N THR A 237 4.20 -14.67 -4.59
CA THR A 237 4.08 -15.53 -5.76
C THR A 237 4.27 -17.01 -5.44
N ASN A 238 4.96 -17.34 -4.33
CA ASN A 238 5.27 -18.71 -3.95
C ASN A 238 4.04 -19.51 -3.50
N ILE A 239 2.98 -18.82 -3.05
CA ILE A 239 1.75 -19.42 -2.51
C ILE A 239 0.52 -19.23 -3.42
N THR A 240 0.72 -18.80 -4.67
CA THR A 240 -0.36 -18.45 -5.61
C THR A 240 -1.43 -19.55 -5.73
N ASN A 241 -1.01 -20.82 -5.84
CA ASN A 241 -1.93 -21.95 -6.01
C ASN A 241 -2.76 -22.22 -4.74
N GLN A 242 -2.13 -22.10 -3.58
CA GLN A 242 -2.72 -22.29 -2.27
C GLN A 242 -3.76 -21.19 -2.01
N VAL A 243 -3.42 -19.94 -2.30
CA VAL A 243 -4.33 -18.79 -2.21
C VAL A 243 -5.51 -18.94 -3.17
N ASN A 244 -5.29 -19.36 -4.41
CA ASN A 244 -6.37 -19.59 -5.38
C ASN A 244 -7.34 -20.70 -4.92
N LYS A 245 -6.81 -21.80 -4.39
CA LYS A 245 -7.61 -22.87 -3.80
C LYS A 245 -8.42 -22.38 -2.60
N LEU A 246 -7.77 -21.67 -1.68
CA LEU A 246 -8.38 -21.08 -0.49
C LEU A 246 -9.50 -20.09 -0.85
N ASN A 247 -9.25 -19.18 -1.79
CA ASN A 247 -10.23 -18.21 -2.26
C ASN A 247 -11.47 -18.93 -2.82
N ARG A 248 -11.29 -19.91 -3.71
CA ARG A 248 -12.42 -20.68 -4.26
C ARG A 248 -13.24 -21.36 -3.16
N ASP A 249 -12.57 -22.00 -2.22
CA ASP A 249 -13.25 -22.77 -1.17
C ASP A 249 -13.95 -21.82 -0.17
N LEU A 250 -13.42 -20.62 0.09
CA LEU A 250 -14.06 -19.56 0.88
C LEU A 250 -15.24 -18.88 0.15
N LEU A 251 -15.13 -18.64 -1.15
CA LEU A 251 -16.23 -18.12 -1.97
C LEU A 251 -17.44 -19.07 -1.96
N ARG A 252 -17.19 -20.38 -2.02
CA ARG A 252 -18.23 -21.41 -1.84
C ARG A 252 -18.90 -21.34 -0.47
N LEU A 253 -18.15 -21.03 0.59
CA LEU A 253 -18.71 -20.86 1.94
C LEU A 253 -19.68 -19.67 2.02
N VAL A 254 -19.40 -18.58 1.30
CA VAL A 254 -20.28 -17.40 1.23
C VAL A 254 -21.30 -17.45 0.10
N ASP A 255 -21.38 -18.58 -0.61
CA ASP A 255 -22.33 -18.84 -1.71
C ASP A 255 -22.17 -17.84 -2.88
N VAL A 256 -20.92 -17.57 -3.25
CA VAL A 256 -20.52 -16.71 -4.37
C VAL A 256 -19.72 -17.54 -5.38
N GLY A 257 -20.01 -17.38 -6.67
CA GLY A 257 -19.30 -18.09 -7.74
C GLY A 257 -17.89 -17.53 -7.96
N GLU A 258 -16.91 -18.40 -8.23
CA GLU A 258 -15.50 -17.96 -8.42
C GLU A 258 -15.29 -17.06 -9.65
N PHE A 259 -16.19 -17.12 -10.63
CA PHE A 259 -16.16 -16.32 -11.86
C PHE A 259 -17.20 -15.18 -11.85
N SER A 260 -17.86 -14.92 -10.72
CA SER A 260 -18.80 -13.80 -10.64
C SER A 260 -18.04 -12.46 -10.58
N GLU A 261 -18.68 -11.40 -11.07
CA GLU A 261 -18.11 -10.05 -11.00
C GLU A 261 -17.91 -9.56 -9.56
N GLU A 262 -18.77 -9.99 -8.64
CA GLU A 262 -18.68 -9.64 -7.20
C GLU A 262 -17.47 -10.32 -6.51
N ALA A 263 -17.02 -11.48 -7.00
CA ALA A 263 -15.85 -12.18 -6.46
C ALA A 263 -14.52 -11.51 -6.82
N GLN A 264 -14.49 -10.69 -7.87
CA GLN A 264 -13.26 -10.03 -8.31
C GLN A 264 -12.87 -8.93 -7.32
N PHE A 265 -11.61 -8.95 -6.88
CA PHE A 265 -11.06 -7.85 -6.09
C PHE A 265 -11.03 -6.56 -6.93
N ARG A 266 -11.59 -5.48 -6.38
CA ARG A 266 -11.46 -4.11 -6.87
C ARG A 266 -10.96 -3.27 -5.70
N ASP A 267 -9.95 -2.43 -5.93
CA ASP A 267 -9.42 -1.55 -4.88
C ASP A 267 -10.55 -0.64 -4.39
N PRO A 268 -10.94 -0.67 -3.11
CA PRO A 268 -12.06 0.12 -2.61
C PRO A 268 -11.79 1.64 -2.61
N CYS A 269 -10.52 2.04 -2.68
CA CYS A 269 -10.08 3.42 -2.55
C CYS A 269 -9.70 4.03 -3.91
N HIS A 270 -10.49 4.99 -4.39
CA HIS A 270 -10.03 5.91 -5.42
C HIS A 270 -9.15 7.00 -4.80
N SER A 271 -7.91 7.08 -5.27
CA SER A 271 -6.95 8.09 -4.87
C SER A 271 -7.26 9.45 -5.50
N TYR A 272 -7.03 10.52 -4.76
CA TYR A 272 -6.97 11.87 -5.29
C TYR A 272 -5.76 12.60 -4.74
N VAL A 273 -4.81 12.87 -5.62
CA VAL A 273 -3.53 13.47 -5.26
C VAL A 273 -3.52 14.95 -5.62
N LEU A 274 -3.27 15.80 -4.63
CA LEU A 274 -2.90 17.19 -4.86
C LEU A 274 -1.39 17.27 -5.13
N PRO A 275 -0.97 17.79 -6.29
CA PRO A 275 0.44 17.90 -6.60
C PRO A 275 1.08 19.04 -5.80
N GLU A 276 2.35 18.86 -5.43
CA GLU A 276 3.24 19.94 -4.96
C GLU A 276 2.70 20.74 -3.75
N VAL A 277 2.12 20.05 -2.75
CA VAL A 277 1.67 20.68 -1.52
C VAL A 277 2.86 21.04 -0.63
N ILE A 278 3.01 22.33 -0.34
CA ILE A 278 4.12 22.87 0.45
C ILE A 278 3.71 23.01 1.92
N CYS A 279 4.51 22.45 2.83
CA CYS A 279 4.32 22.65 4.26
C CYS A 279 4.77 24.06 4.69
N HIS A 280 3.89 24.86 5.27
CA HIS A 280 4.22 26.21 5.75
C HIS A 280 5.22 26.24 6.93
N SER A 281 5.39 25.12 7.65
CA SER A 281 6.30 25.06 8.80
C SER A 281 7.74 24.69 8.44
N CYS A 282 7.95 23.83 7.45
CA CYS A 282 9.29 23.35 7.07
C CYS A 282 9.63 23.46 5.57
N ASN A 283 8.71 24.01 4.77
CA ASN A 283 8.81 24.14 3.31
C ASN A 283 8.98 22.81 2.55
N PHE A 284 8.71 21.68 3.21
CA PHE A 284 8.71 20.39 2.54
C PHE A 284 7.57 20.32 1.52
N CYS A 285 7.95 20.09 0.26
CA CYS A 285 7.03 19.97 -0.87
C CYS A 285 6.83 18.50 -1.21
N ARG A 286 5.58 18.06 -1.29
CA ARG A 286 5.24 16.71 -1.71
C ARG A 286 3.85 16.67 -2.34
N ASP A 287 3.63 15.63 -3.11
CA ASP A 287 2.28 15.24 -3.48
C ASP A 287 1.54 14.70 -2.25
N LEU A 288 0.25 15.03 -2.13
CA LEU A 288 -0.58 14.66 -0.98
C LEU A 288 -1.83 13.93 -1.45
N ASP A 289 -1.95 12.66 -1.08
CA ASP A 289 -3.13 11.84 -1.39
C ASP A 289 -4.20 12.05 -0.32
N LEU A 290 -5.24 12.80 -0.66
CA LEU A 290 -6.31 13.15 0.28
C LEU A 290 -7.15 11.95 0.73
N CYS A 291 -7.10 10.84 -0.01
CA CYS A 291 -7.87 9.64 0.30
C CYS A 291 -7.08 8.60 1.11
N LYS A 292 -5.74 8.74 1.16
CA LYS A 292 -4.85 7.74 1.79
C LYS A 292 -3.95 8.29 2.89
N ASP A 293 -3.60 9.58 2.87
CA ASP A 293 -2.61 10.18 3.79
C ASP A 293 -3.19 10.75 5.10
N SER A 294 -4.44 10.44 5.44
CA SER A 294 -5.06 11.01 6.65
C SER A 294 -4.52 10.35 7.92
N SER A 295 -4.07 11.17 8.88
CA SER A 295 -3.81 10.69 10.23
C SER A 295 -5.13 10.62 11.00
N PHE A 296 -5.50 9.42 11.42
CA PHE A 296 -6.67 9.19 12.28
C PHE A 296 -6.31 9.42 13.75
N SER A 297 -7.07 10.26 14.44
CA SER A 297 -7.16 10.18 15.90
C SER A 297 -8.16 9.08 16.27
N GLN A 298 -7.77 8.17 17.16
CA GLN A 298 -8.65 7.09 17.64
C GLN A 298 -9.91 7.60 18.34
N ASP A 299 -9.87 8.86 18.79
CA ASP A 299 -11.03 9.57 19.33
C ASP A 299 -11.77 10.26 18.18
N GLY A 300 -12.88 9.67 17.73
CA GLY A 300 -13.77 10.18 16.67
C GLY A 300 -14.44 11.54 16.96
N ALA A 301 -13.90 12.31 17.90
CA ALA A 301 -14.27 13.68 18.23
C ALA A 301 -13.48 14.74 17.42
N ILE A 302 -12.35 14.36 16.81
CA ILE A 302 -11.49 15.28 16.05
C ILE A 302 -11.57 14.92 14.57
N LEU A 303 -11.79 15.92 13.72
CA LEU A 303 -11.76 15.75 12.27
C LEU A 303 -10.39 15.22 11.83
N PRO A 304 -10.34 14.29 10.86
CA PRO A 304 -9.08 13.77 10.34
C PRO A 304 -8.24 14.89 9.74
N GLN A 305 -6.94 14.86 9.99
CA GLN A 305 -5.99 15.87 9.53
C GLN A 305 -4.94 15.24 8.63
N TRP A 306 -4.33 16.07 7.79
CA TRP A 306 -3.13 15.69 7.03
C TRP A 306 -1.91 16.29 7.69
N LEU A 307 -0.91 15.46 7.96
CA LEU A 307 0.33 15.88 8.58
C LEU A 307 1.45 15.94 7.54
N CYS A 308 2.37 16.87 7.74
CA CYS A 308 3.61 16.91 6.99
C CYS A 308 4.46 15.68 7.34
N SER A 309 4.91 14.92 6.34
CA SER A 309 5.76 13.75 6.55
C SER A 309 7.11 14.09 7.19
N ASN A 310 7.58 15.34 7.04
CA ASN A 310 8.86 15.79 7.57
C ASN A 310 8.76 16.31 9.03
N CYS A 311 7.91 17.30 9.29
CA CYS A 311 7.83 17.95 10.61
C CYS A 311 6.59 17.59 11.43
N GLN A 312 5.69 16.75 10.91
CA GLN A 312 4.42 16.37 11.54
C GLN A 312 3.47 17.54 11.86
N ALA A 313 3.75 18.75 11.34
CA ALA A 313 2.83 19.87 11.43
C ALA A 313 1.60 19.60 10.54
N PRO A 314 0.39 19.96 11.01
CA PRO A 314 -0.82 19.81 10.21
C PRO A 314 -0.81 20.77 9.02
N TYR A 315 -1.28 20.29 7.87
CA TYR A 315 -1.58 21.16 6.73
C TYR A 315 -2.83 21.97 6.99
N ASP A 316 -2.87 23.18 6.42
CA ASP A 316 -4.02 24.06 6.51
C ASP A 316 -5.18 23.54 5.63
N SER A 317 -6.25 23.08 6.28
CA SER A 317 -7.44 22.56 5.61
C SER A 317 -8.09 23.58 4.68
N SER A 318 -8.01 24.89 5.00
CA SER A 318 -8.62 25.94 4.16
C SER A 318 -7.84 26.16 2.87
N ALA A 319 -6.51 26.05 2.91
CA ALA A 319 -5.65 26.08 1.74
C ALA A 319 -5.89 24.85 0.84
N ILE A 320 -6.04 23.67 1.45
CA ILE A 320 -6.38 22.43 0.73
C ILE A 320 -7.77 22.54 0.08
N GLU A 321 -8.77 23.05 0.80
CA GLU A 321 -10.12 23.25 0.27
C GLU A 321 -10.09 24.20 -0.95
N SER A 322 -9.35 25.31 -0.85
CA SER A 322 -9.18 26.26 -1.96
C SER A 322 -8.52 25.59 -3.18
N ALA A 323 -7.46 24.81 -2.96
CA ALA A 323 -6.78 24.07 -4.04
C ALA A 323 -7.71 23.02 -4.69
N LEU A 324 -8.60 22.40 -3.92
CA LEU A 324 -9.60 21.47 -4.45
C LEU A 324 -10.66 22.17 -5.30
N VAL A 325 -11.12 23.35 -4.89
CA VAL A 325 -12.05 24.16 -5.69
C VAL A 325 -11.39 24.57 -7.01
N GLU A 326 -10.14 25.03 -6.98
CA GLU A 326 -9.39 25.34 -8.20
C GLU A 326 -9.21 24.10 -9.10
N ALA A 327 -8.91 22.94 -8.52
CA ALA A 327 -8.77 21.70 -9.27
C ALA A 327 -10.10 21.26 -9.90
N LEU A 328 -11.21 21.39 -9.18
CA LEU A 328 -12.57 21.15 -9.68
C LEU A 328 -12.90 22.08 -10.85
N GLN A 329 -12.64 23.38 -10.71
CA GLN A 329 -12.84 24.37 -11.77
C GLN A 329 -11.99 24.07 -13.01
N ARG A 330 -10.72 23.69 -12.83
CA ARG A 330 -9.85 23.26 -13.94
C ARG A 330 -10.40 22.04 -14.67
N LYS A 331 -10.91 21.04 -13.95
CA LYS A 331 -11.54 19.85 -14.55
C LYS A 331 -12.82 20.21 -15.30
N LEU A 332 -13.65 21.10 -14.75
CA LEU A 332 -14.85 21.57 -15.44
C LEU A 332 -14.51 22.34 -16.72
N MET A 333 -13.49 23.20 -16.67
CA MET A 333 -13.00 23.91 -17.84
C MET A 333 -12.50 22.93 -18.90
N ALA A 334 -11.70 21.93 -18.51
CA ALA A 334 -11.22 20.90 -19.42
C ALA A 334 -12.37 20.10 -20.06
N PHE A 335 -13.41 19.76 -19.29
CA PHE A 335 -14.60 19.08 -19.82
C PHE A 335 -15.40 19.96 -20.80
N THR A 336 -15.48 21.27 -20.54
CA THR A 336 -16.23 22.21 -21.39
C THR A 336 -15.50 22.51 -22.70
N LEU A 337 -14.17 22.65 -22.63
CA LEU A 337 -13.30 22.96 -23.77
C LEU A 337 -12.78 21.72 -24.49
N GLN A 338 -13.22 20.52 -24.10
CA GLN A 338 -12.74 19.28 -24.67
C GLN A 338 -12.97 19.23 -26.19
N ASP A 339 -12.06 18.58 -26.89
CA ASP A 339 -12.26 18.27 -28.29
C ASP A 339 -13.32 17.18 -28.46
N LEU A 340 -13.88 17.11 -29.67
CA LEU A 340 -14.71 15.99 -30.11
C LEU A 340 -13.95 15.13 -31.11
N VAL A 341 -14.10 13.81 -30.98
CA VAL A 341 -13.44 12.82 -31.84
C VAL A 341 -14.46 12.10 -32.72
N CYS A 342 -14.15 11.91 -34.00
CA CYS A 342 -15.01 11.14 -34.89
C CYS A 342 -14.94 9.64 -34.57
N LEU A 343 -16.10 8.98 -34.46
CA LEU A 343 -16.18 7.55 -34.18
C LEU A 343 -15.67 6.65 -35.34
N LYS A 344 -15.69 7.14 -36.58
CA LYS A 344 -15.25 6.38 -37.76
C LYS A 344 -13.75 6.55 -38.05
N CYS A 345 -13.31 7.78 -38.31
CA CYS A 345 -11.93 8.05 -38.74
C CYS A 345 -10.97 8.39 -37.60
N ARG A 346 -11.47 8.52 -36.35
CA ARG A 346 -10.69 8.97 -35.17
C ARG A 346 -10.06 10.37 -35.31
N GLY A 347 -10.46 11.14 -36.32
CA GLY A 347 -10.04 12.54 -36.48
C GLY A 347 -10.71 13.47 -35.48
N MET A 348 -9.99 14.52 -35.08
CA MET A 348 -10.46 15.57 -34.18
C MET A 348 -11.36 16.56 -34.94
N LYS A 349 -12.36 17.12 -34.26
CA LYS A 349 -13.27 18.12 -34.84
C LYS A 349 -12.59 19.49 -34.90
N GLU A 350 -12.26 19.94 -36.11
CA GLU A 350 -11.52 21.20 -36.32
C GLU A 350 -12.40 22.46 -36.38
N THR A 351 -13.71 22.32 -36.58
CA THR A 351 -14.63 23.46 -36.76
C THR A 351 -15.88 23.31 -35.89
N HIS A 352 -16.49 24.42 -35.50
CA HIS A 352 -17.56 24.40 -34.50
C HIS A 352 -18.93 23.94 -35.06
N MET A 353 -19.28 24.37 -36.27
CA MET A 353 -20.63 24.23 -36.83
C MET A 353 -21.02 22.81 -37.31
N PRO A 354 -20.12 21.98 -37.89
CA PRO A 354 -20.54 20.68 -38.44
C PRO A 354 -21.09 19.74 -37.37
N VAL A 355 -22.23 19.11 -37.66
CA VAL A 355 -22.81 18.07 -36.79
C VAL A 355 -22.10 16.73 -37.01
N TYR A 356 -21.67 16.45 -38.24
CA TYR A 356 -21.01 15.21 -38.64
C TYR A 356 -19.61 15.48 -39.20
N CYS A 357 -18.75 14.47 -39.12
CA CYS A 357 -17.43 14.50 -39.75
C CYS A 357 -17.54 14.42 -41.28
N SER A 358 -16.50 14.84 -42.00
CA SER A 358 -16.39 14.70 -43.46
C SER A 358 -16.50 13.25 -43.94
N CYS A 359 -16.17 12.27 -43.09
CA CYS A 359 -16.38 10.84 -43.34
C CYS A 359 -17.80 10.34 -43.02
N ALA A 360 -18.76 11.25 -42.77
CA ALA A 360 -20.12 10.96 -42.32
C ALA A 360 -20.17 10.14 -41.02
N GLY A 361 -19.20 10.34 -40.12
CA GLY A 361 -19.19 9.74 -38.79
C GLY A 361 -19.63 10.74 -37.72
N ASP A 362 -20.29 10.25 -36.68
CA ASP A 362 -20.66 11.04 -35.51
C ASP A 362 -19.43 11.43 -34.69
N PHE A 363 -19.55 12.56 -34.00
CA PHE A 363 -18.56 13.05 -33.06
C PHE A 363 -18.94 12.62 -31.63
N ALA A 364 -17.95 12.23 -30.84
CA ALA A 364 -18.11 11.87 -29.44
C ALA A 364 -17.18 12.71 -28.56
N LEU A 365 -17.55 12.82 -27.29
CA LEU A 365 -16.75 13.44 -26.25
C LEU A 365 -15.42 12.68 -26.07
N THR A 366 -14.33 13.42 -25.93
CA THR A 366 -13.02 12.85 -25.57
C THR A 366 -12.94 12.54 -24.08
N ILE A 367 -13.55 13.39 -23.25
CA ILE A 367 -13.79 13.17 -21.83
C ILE A 367 -15.26 12.77 -21.66
N ARG A 368 -15.49 11.48 -21.40
CA ARG A 368 -16.84 10.95 -21.18
C ARG A 368 -17.46 11.55 -19.92
N THR A 369 -18.76 11.81 -19.98
CA THR A 369 -19.56 12.33 -18.87
C THR A 369 -19.49 11.43 -17.62
N GLU A 370 -19.52 10.10 -17.80
CA GLU A 370 -19.38 9.12 -16.71
C GLU A 370 -18.09 9.33 -15.90
N VAL A 371 -16.96 9.47 -16.60
CA VAL A 371 -15.65 9.68 -15.98
C VAL A 371 -15.59 11.02 -15.26
N PHE A 372 -16.18 12.06 -15.84
CA PHE A 372 -16.27 13.36 -15.16
C PHE A 372 -17.09 13.24 -13.86
N MET A 373 -18.23 12.57 -13.90
CA MET A 373 -19.09 12.38 -12.72
C MET A 373 -18.43 11.51 -11.64
N GLU A 374 -17.65 10.50 -12.01
CA GLU A 374 -16.83 9.73 -11.06
C GLU A 374 -15.85 10.64 -10.32
N GLN A 375 -15.19 11.57 -11.02
CA GLN A 375 -14.30 12.54 -10.38
C GLN A 375 -15.07 13.45 -9.41
N ILE A 376 -16.24 13.97 -9.82
CA ILE A 376 -17.08 14.82 -8.95
C ILE A 376 -17.49 14.08 -7.66
N ARG A 377 -17.80 12.79 -7.74
CA ARG A 377 -18.12 11.97 -6.55
C ARG A 377 -16.95 11.90 -5.57
N ILE A 378 -15.71 11.79 -6.06
CA ILE A 378 -14.52 11.78 -5.19
C ILE A 378 -14.40 13.13 -4.46
N PHE A 379 -14.51 14.26 -5.16
CA PHE A 379 -14.51 15.58 -4.52
C PHE A 379 -15.64 15.72 -3.49
N GLN A 380 -16.83 15.19 -3.79
CA GLN A 380 -17.97 15.22 -2.88
C GLN A 380 -17.72 14.40 -1.61
N ASN A 381 -17.10 13.22 -1.74
CA ASN A 381 -16.75 12.39 -0.60
C ASN A 381 -15.66 13.04 0.27
N ILE A 382 -14.61 13.60 -0.35
CA ILE A 382 -13.58 14.38 0.36
C ILE A 382 -14.25 15.54 1.13
N ALA A 383 -15.11 16.31 0.46
CA ALA A 383 -15.74 17.47 1.07
C ALA A 383 -16.60 17.10 2.28
N LYS A 384 -17.42 16.04 2.16
CA LYS A 384 -18.25 15.53 3.25
C LYS A 384 -17.41 14.99 4.41
N TYR A 385 -16.38 14.20 4.11
CA TYR A 385 -15.57 13.55 5.12
C TYR A 385 -14.74 14.54 5.95
N TYR A 386 -14.16 15.56 5.31
CA TYR A 386 -13.38 16.60 5.98
C TYR A 386 -14.19 17.85 6.36
N SER A 387 -15.51 17.83 6.15
CA SER A 387 -16.41 18.96 6.47
C SER A 387 -16.03 20.29 5.78
N MET A 388 -15.70 20.22 4.50
CA MET A 388 -15.35 21.35 3.63
C MET A 388 -16.60 21.98 3.02
N SER A 389 -17.16 23.00 3.67
CA SER A 389 -18.45 23.60 3.30
C SER A 389 -18.40 24.32 1.95
N TYR A 390 -17.33 25.05 1.65
CA TYR A 390 -17.24 25.84 0.42
C TYR A 390 -17.08 24.94 -0.81
N LEU A 391 -16.27 23.88 -0.71
CA LEU A 391 -16.17 22.87 -1.75
C LEU A 391 -17.51 22.16 -1.97
N GLN A 392 -18.21 21.81 -0.89
CA GLN A 392 -19.50 21.14 -0.97
C GLN A 392 -20.55 22.01 -1.68
N GLU A 393 -20.69 23.29 -1.30
CA GLU A 393 -21.61 24.23 -1.96
C GLU A 393 -21.29 24.39 -3.46
N THR A 394 -20.00 24.47 -3.81
CA THR A 394 -19.55 24.59 -5.21
C THR A 394 -19.95 23.36 -6.03
N ILE A 395 -19.82 22.15 -5.47
CA ILE A 395 -20.23 20.90 -6.12
C ILE A 395 -21.75 20.83 -6.24
N GLU A 396 -22.50 21.18 -5.20
CA GLU A 396 -23.95 21.18 -5.22
C GLU A 396 -24.50 22.14 -6.28
N TRP A 397 -23.94 23.34 -6.36
CA TRP A 397 -24.27 24.31 -7.42
C TRP A 397 -23.99 23.73 -8.81
N LEU A 398 -22.84 23.09 -9.01
CA LEU A 398 -22.48 22.47 -10.28
C LEU A 398 -23.44 21.36 -10.69
N LEU A 399 -23.87 20.52 -9.74
CA LEU A 399 -24.81 19.42 -9.98
C LEU A 399 -26.23 19.91 -10.26
N GLN A 400 -26.65 21.04 -9.68
CA GLN A 400 -27.96 21.65 -9.96
C GLN A 400 -28.01 22.35 -11.32
N THR A 401 -26.92 23.00 -11.72
CA THR A 401 -26.85 23.77 -12.98
C THR A 401 -26.50 22.91 -14.19
N SER A 402 -25.89 21.74 -14.00
CA SER A 402 -25.53 20.85 -15.09
C SER A 402 -26.74 20.01 -15.56
N PRO A 403 -27.08 20.01 -16.87
CA PRO A 403 -28.11 19.12 -17.43
C PRO A 403 -27.73 17.62 -17.40
N VAL A 404 -26.50 17.32 -16.95
CA VAL A 404 -25.91 15.98 -16.82
C VAL A 404 -26.61 15.12 -15.76
N SER A 405 -27.31 15.74 -14.80
CA SER A 405 -27.98 15.07 -13.69
C SER A 405 -29.25 14.29 -14.07
N ASN A 406 -29.73 14.46 -15.32
CA ASN A 406 -30.97 13.87 -15.84
C ASN A 406 -30.76 12.77 -16.91
N CYS A 407 -29.53 12.27 -17.08
CA CYS A 407 -29.20 11.20 -18.03
C CYS A 407 -28.82 9.89 -17.32
#